data_AF-A0A661GUZ4-F1
#
_entry.id   AF-A0A661GUZ4-F1
#
_cell.length_a   1.000
_cell.length_b   1.000
_cell.length_c   1.000
_cell.angle_alpha   90.00
_cell.angle_beta   90.00
_cell.angle_gamma   90.00
#
_symmetry.space_group_name_H-M   'P 1'
#
loop_
_entity.id
_entity.type
_entity.pdbx_description
1 polymer ?
#
loop_
_entity_poly.entity_id
_entity_poly.type
_entity_poly.pdbx_seq_one_letter_code
_entity_poly.pdbx_strand_id
1 'polypeptide(L)'
;MRKLNYLPSNDISIDQQLLVGWFVLHPVGESLHTGDLPARAPEPIDPFYPEDPTLQIGVAYWKKTDTHASHMFAMHRSARINSMIEITNPMFKSKVLVKVVGRIPPTYKDDIALVVSPAVAKKLGVLDPRFRAEMRFVE
;
A
#
# COMPACT_ATOMS: atom_id res chain seq x y z
N MET A 1 -7.37 -13.82 -43.71
CA MET A 1 -6.37 -13.52 -42.64
C MET A 1 -6.05 -12.03 -42.73
N ARG A 2 -6.19 -11.28 -41.63
CA ARG A 2 -5.89 -9.82 -41.59
C ARG A 2 -4.38 -9.64 -41.71
N LYS A 3 -3.89 -8.91 -42.71
CA LYS A 3 -2.45 -8.62 -42.89
C LYS A 3 -2.06 -7.56 -41.84
N LEU A 4 -1.32 -7.95 -40.82
CA LEU A 4 -0.78 -7.03 -39.82
C LEU A 4 0.38 -6.22 -40.45
N ASN A 5 0.56 -4.98 -40.03
CA ASN A 5 1.64 -4.06 -40.44
C ASN A 5 1.64 -3.58 -41.90
N TYR A 6 0.72 -4.03 -42.75
CA TYR A 6 0.61 -3.61 -44.16
C TYR A 6 1.95 -3.55 -44.92
N LEU A 7 2.90 -4.42 -44.58
CA LEU A 7 4.23 -4.37 -45.15
C LEU A 7 4.27 -4.91 -46.59
N PRO A 8 5.09 -4.31 -47.47
CA PRO A 8 5.27 -4.75 -48.86
C PRO A 8 6.08 -6.04 -48.97
N SER A 9 7.03 -6.30 -48.06
CA SER A 9 7.81 -7.54 -47.96
C SER A 9 7.96 -8.00 -46.51
N ASN A 10 8.46 -9.22 -46.32
CA ASN A 10 8.76 -9.81 -45.02
C ASN A 10 10.17 -9.47 -44.51
N ASP A 11 10.93 -8.69 -45.26
CA ASP A 11 12.26 -8.23 -44.86
C ASP A 11 12.13 -7.13 -43.81
N ILE A 12 12.81 -7.30 -42.68
CA ILE A 12 12.79 -6.36 -41.55
C ILE A 12 14.11 -5.60 -41.46
N SER A 13 14.04 -4.29 -41.21
CA SER A 13 15.19 -3.41 -41.03
C SER A 13 15.32 -2.95 -39.58
N ILE A 14 16.55 -2.62 -39.17
CA ILE A 14 16.80 -1.96 -37.89
C ILE A 14 16.04 -0.61 -37.88
N ASP A 15 15.43 -0.27 -36.75
CA ASP A 15 14.52 0.88 -36.55
C ASP A 15 13.12 0.80 -37.22
N GLN A 16 12.76 -0.34 -37.80
CA GLN A 16 11.42 -0.56 -38.33
C GLN A 16 10.41 -0.87 -37.22
N GLN A 17 9.36 -0.05 -37.12
CA GLN A 17 8.27 -0.29 -36.16
C GLN A 17 7.30 -1.36 -36.67
N LEU A 18 7.06 -2.38 -35.84
CA LEU A 18 6.19 -3.51 -36.13
C LEU A 18 5.14 -3.66 -35.03
N LEU A 19 3.86 -3.74 -35.40
CA LEU A 19 2.77 -4.20 -34.53
C LEU A 19 2.91 -5.71 -34.34
N VAL A 20 3.45 -6.12 -33.20
CA VAL A 20 3.65 -7.54 -32.86
C VAL A 20 2.57 -7.98 -31.88
N GLY A 21 1.57 -8.70 -32.38
CA GLY A 21 0.58 -9.40 -31.58
C GLY A 21 -0.42 -8.53 -30.81
N TRP A 22 -1.28 -9.21 -30.07
CA TRP A 22 -2.23 -8.63 -29.11
C TRP A 22 -1.73 -9.05 -27.74
N PHE A 23 -1.36 -8.12 -26.87
CA PHE A 23 -1.02 -8.43 -25.47
C PHE A 23 -2.30 -8.39 -24.62
N VAL A 24 -2.49 -9.41 -23.78
CA VAL A 24 -3.64 -9.50 -22.86
C VAL A 24 -3.35 -8.65 -21.63
N LEU A 25 -4.10 -7.55 -21.44
CA LEU A 25 -3.99 -6.65 -20.29
C LEU A 25 -4.79 -7.13 -19.06
N HIS A 26 -4.86 -8.44 -18.81
CA HIS A 26 -5.50 -8.96 -17.60
C HIS A 26 -4.52 -9.79 -16.77
N PRO A 27 -4.47 -9.59 -15.43
CA PRO A 27 -3.77 -10.52 -14.56
C PRO A 27 -4.49 -11.87 -14.60
N VAL A 28 -3.68 -12.93 -14.60
CA VAL A 28 -4.13 -14.31 -14.47
C VAL A 28 -5.13 -14.42 -13.30
N GLY A 29 -6.34 -14.82 -13.65
CA GLY A 29 -7.43 -15.10 -12.73
C GLY A 29 -8.18 -16.31 -13.28
N GLU A 30 -7.45 -17.39 -13.52
CA GLU A 30 -8.04 -18.64 -13.95
C GLU A 30 -8.63 -19.36 -12.74
N SER A 31 -9.96 -19.45 -12.68
CA SER A 31 -10.66 -20.59 -12.10
C SER A 31 -12.04 -20.68 -12.74
N LEU A 32 -12.17 -21.66 -13.63
CA LEU A 32 -13.39 -22.14 -14.26
C LEU A 32 -14.49 -22.43 -13.24
N HIS A 33 -15.51 -21.58 -13.11
CA HIS A 33 -16.79 -21.99 -12.53
C HIS A 33 -17.93 -21.46 -13.40
N THR A 34 -18.48 -22.39 -14.18
CA THR A 34 -19.81 -22.30 -14.80
C THR A 34 -20.84 -22.01 -13.71
N GLY A 35 -21.53 -20.89 -13.82
CA GLY A 35 -22.66 -20.55 -12.96
C GLY A 35 -23.15 -19.16 -13.27
N ASP A 36 -24.35 -19.07 -13.84
CA ASP A 36 -25.05 -17.84 -14.19
C ASP A 36 -25.17 -16.91 -12.98
N LEU A 37 -24.23 -15.97 -12.86
CA LEU A 37 -24.41 -14.79 -12.02
C LEU A 37 -25.13 -13.74 -12.89
N PRO A 38 -26.22 -13.11 -12.40
CA PRO A 38 -26.84 -12.01 -13.12
C PRO A 38 -25.75 -10.98 -13.39
N ALA A 39 -25.68 -10.53 -14.64
CA ALA A 39 -24.72 -9.55 -15.12
C ALA A 39 -24.85 -8.25 -14.32
N ARG A 40 -24.26 -8.24 -13.12
CA ARG A 40 -23.89 -7.01 -12.45
C ARG A 40 -22.91 -6.38 -13.40
N ALA A 41 -23.33 -5.31 -14.06
CA ALA A 41 -22.44 -4.51 -14.89
C ALA A 41 -21.15 -4.32 -14.08
N PRO A 42 -19.98 -4.69 -14.63
CA PRO A 42 -18.73 -4.45 -13.93
C PRO A 42 -18.73 -2.97 -13.57
N GLU A 43 -18.74 -2.68 -12.26
CA GLU A 43 -18.69 -1.29 -11.84
C GLU A 43 -17.47 -0.67 -12.50
N PRO A 44 -17.58 0.57 -13.03
CA PRO A 44 -16.47 1.21 -13.71
C PRO A 44 -15.23 1.10 -12.82
N ILE A 45 -14.25 0.33 -13.26
CA ILE A 45 -12.95 0.31 -12.61
C ILE A 45 -12.35 1.65 -12.97
N ASP A 46 -12.47 2.62 -12.06
CA ASP A 46 -11.91 3.95 -12.22
C ASP A 46 -10.39 3.78 -12.42
N PRO A 47 -9.83 4.03 -13.62
CA PRO A 47 -8.43 3.72 -13.94
C PRO A 47 -7.45 4.63 -13.18
N PHE A 48 -7.98 5.55 -12.38
CA PHE A 48 -7.28 6.39 -11.45
C PHE A 48 -7.93 6.22 -10.08
N TYR A 49 -7.55 5.20 -9.32
CA TYR A 49 -7.69 5.30 -7.87
C TYR A 49 -6.67 6.37 -7.48
N PRO A 50 -7.06 7.60 -7.07
CA PRO A 50 -6.10 8.44 -6.39
C PRO A 50 -5.65 7.59 -5.19
N GLU A 51 -4.38 7.21 -5.12
CA GLU A 51 -3.84 6.76 -3.85
C GLU A 51 -4.24 7.85 -2.87
N ASP A 52 -5.12 7.49 -1.92
CA ASP A 52 -5.67 8.41 -0.95
C ASP A 52 -4.45 9.22 -0.45
N PRO A 53 -4.34 10.52 -0.74
CA PRO A 53 -3.08 11.24 -0.51
C PRO A 53 -2.76 11.33 0.98
N THR A 54 -3.76 11.01 1.81
CA THR A 54 -3.64 10.88 3.26
C THR A 54 -3.16 9.50 3.69
N LEU A 55 -3.13 8.49 2.81
CA LEU A 55 -2.68 7.14 3.06
C LEU A 55 -1.20 6.98 2.73
N GLN A 56 -0.43 6.56 3.72
CA GLN A 56 0.97 6.20 3.58
C GLN A 56 1.19 4.78 4.08
N ILE A 57 1.87 3.97 3.28
CA ILE A 57 2.28 2.62 3.67
C ILE A 57 3.76 2.65 4.03
N GLY A 58 4.12 2.08 5.19
CA GLY A 58 5.51 2.09 5.64
C GLY A 58 5.83 1.04 6.69
N VAL A 59 7.10 1.01 7.10
CA VAL A 59 7.56 0.17 8.20
C VAL A 59 7.38 0.92 9.51
N ALA A 60 6.68 0.29 10.45
CA ALA A 60 6.52 0.75 11.81
C ALA A 60 7.43 -0.04 12.75
N TYR A 61 7.89 0.63 13.80
CA TYR A 61 8.74 0.05 14.83
C TYR A 61 8.17 0.27 16.23
N TRP A 62 8.31 -0.73 17.10
CA TRP A 62 8.03 -0.59 18.53
C TRP A 62 9.02 -1.42 19.36
N LYS A 63 9.18 -1.06 20.63
CA LYS A 63 10.08 -1.74 21.58
C LYS A 63 9.31 -2.24 22.79
N LYS A 64 9.52 -3.49 23.17
CA LYS A 64 8.81 -4.15 24.29
C LYS A 64 9.20 -3.61 25.67
N THR A 65 10.43 -3.14 25.85
CA THR A 65 11.00 -2.73 27.15
C THR A 65 10.80 -1.25 27.47
N ASP A 66 9.90 -0.56 26.78
CA ASP A 66 9.69 0.88 27.03
C ASP A 66 8.89 1.09 28.34
N THR A 67 9.43 1.91 29.23
CA THR A 67 8.85 2.23 30.55
C THR A 67 7.53 3.00 30.43
N HIS A 68 7.28 3.64 29.28
CA HIS A 68 6.06 4.39 29.00
C HIS A 68 4.94 3.53 28.38
N ALA A 69 4.78 2.29 28.86
CA ALA A 69 3.82 1.32 28.31
C ALA A 69 2.34 1.74 28.42
N SER A 70 2.00 2.77 29.21
CA SER A 70 0.61 3.25 29.39
C SER A 70 0.22 4.36 28.41
N HIS A 71 1.15 5.18 27.95
CA HIS A 71 0.84 6.32 27.08
C HIS A 71 0.69 5.88 25.62
N MET A 72 -0.38 6.33 24.96
CA MET A 72 -0.61 6.08 23.53
C MET A 72 -0.09 7.24 22.71
N PHE A 73 1.10 7.07 22.15
CA PHE A 73 1.70 8.04 21.24
C PHE A 73 2.37 7.36 20.04
N ALA A 74 2.57 8.17 19.01
CA ALA A 74 3.38 7.83 17.85
C ALA A 74 4.37 8.95 17.53
N MET A 75 5.49 8.58 16.91
CA MET A 75 6.44 9.50 16.28
C MET A 75 6.52 9.17 14.80
N HIS A 76 6.43 10.19 13.94
CA HIS A 76 6.46 10.01 12.50
C HIS A 76 7.61 10.82 11.87
N ARG A 77 8.15 10.36 10.74
CA ARG A 77 9.27 11.05 10.07
C ARG A 77 8.87 12.41 9.50
N SER A 78 7.73 12.47 8.81
CA SER A 78 7.28 13.64 8.03
C SER A 78 5.99 14.29 8.55
N ALA A 79 5.28 13.66 9.49
CA ALA A 79 3.97 14.18 9.90
C ALA A 79 4.12 15.45 10.74
N ARG A 80 3.06 16.28 10.73
CA ARG A 80 3.00 17.44 11.61
C ARG A 80 2.92 16.98 13.06
N ILE A 81 3.64 17.68 13.93
CA ILE A 81 3.55 17.42 15.38
C ILE A 81 2.15 17.86 15.84
N ASN A 82 1.55 17.09 16.74
CA ASN A 82 0.16 17.22 17.19
C ASN A 82 -0.93 16.84 16.18
N SER A 83 -0.60 16.26 15.02
CA SER A 83 -1.63 15.69 14.13
C SER A 83 -2.12 14.33 14.64
N MET A 84 -3.29 13.91 14.15
CA MET A 84 -3.84 12.59 14.41
C MET A 84 -3.56 11.66 13.23
N ILE A 85 -3.18 10.41 13.52
CA ILE A 85 -2.96 9.39 12.49
C ILE A 85 -3.73 8.13 12.86
N GLU A 86 -4.47 7.58 11.90
CA GLU A 86 -5.07 6.25 12.00
C GLU A 86 -4.03 5.24 11.49
N ILE A 87 -3.59 4.35 12.38
CA ILE A 87 -2.66 3.29 12.05
C ILE A 87 -3.45 2.01 11.89
N THR A 88 -3.27 1.32 10.77
CA THR A 88 -3.89 0.04 10.45
C THR A 88 -2.83 -1.04 10.28
N ASN A 89 -3.02 -2.16 10.96
CA ASN A 89 -2.26 -3.38 10.70
C ASN A 89 -2.99 -4.23 9.65
N PRO A 90 -2.44 -4.41 8.44
CA PRO A 90 -3.10 -5.14 7.37
C PRO A 90 -3.31 -6.63 7.72
N MET A 91 -2.51 -7.20 8.63
CA MET A 91 -2.63 -8.61 9.02
C MET A 91 -3.92 -8.90 9.80
N PHE A 92 -4.27 -8.03 10.74
CA PHE A 92 -5.42 -8.24 11.65
C PHE A 92 -6.54 -7.23 11.44
N LYS A 93 -6.46 -6.40 10.39
CA LYS A 93 -7.37 -5.27 10.10
C LYS A 93 -7.64 -4.37 11.31
N SER A 94 -6.72 -4.39 12.27
CA SER A 94 -6.86 -3.70 13.54
C SER A 94 -6.40 -2.26 13.34
N LYS A 95 -7.21 -1.31 13.80
CA LYS A 95 -7.00 0.12 13.59
C LYS A 95 -6.92 0.85 14.92
N VAL A 96 -6.00 1.81 15.02
CA VAL A 96 -5.84 2.64 16.21
C VAL A 96 -5.57 4.07 15.79
N LEU A 97 -6.37 5.00 16.31
CA LEU A 97 -6.15 6.43 16.16
C LEU A 97 -5.22 6.93 17.27
N VAL A 98 -4.13 7.60 16.90
CA VAL A 98 -3.14 8.11 17.85
C VAL A 98 -2.66 9.50 17.47
N LYS A 99 -2.19 10.24 18.49
CA LYS A 99 -1.58 11.56 18.30
C LYS A 99 -0.09 11.43 18.01
N VAL A 100 0.39 12.20 17.05
CA VAL A 100 1.82 12.35 16.76
C VAL A 100 2.44 13.32 17.76
N VAL A 101 3.31 12.81 18.63
CA VAL A 101 3.95 13.60 19.70
C VAL A 101 5.25 14.23 19.24
N GLY A 102 5.90 13.68 18.21
CA GLY A 102 7.17 14.21 17.73
C GLY A 102 7.69 13.53 16.49
N ARG A 103 8.90 13.94 16.10
CA ARG A 103 9.65 13.34 15.00
C ARG A 103 10.52 12.19 15.49
N ILE A 104 10.78 11.23 14.60
CA ILE A 104 11.66 10.11 14.90
C ILE A 104 13.11 10.61 15.05
N PRO A 105 13.83 10.25 16.12
CA PRO A 105 15.26 10.56 16.27
C PRO A 105 16.13 9.95 15.14
N PRO A 106 17.29 10.54 14.80
CA PRO A 106 18.19 10.01 13.76
C PRO A 106 18.85 8.67 14.14
N THR A 107 18.70 8.21 15.39
CA THR A 107 19.21 6.90 15.84
C THR A 107 18.49 5.71 15.20
N TYR A 108 17.27 5.93 14.71
CA TYR A 108 16.49 4.91 14.01
C TYR A 108 16.90 4.81 12.56
N LYS A 109 16.78 3.62 11.98
CA LYS A 109 17.02 3.39 10.55
C LYS A 109 16.04 4.23 9.70
N ASP A 110 16.52 4.70 8.55
CA ASP A 110 15.74 5.56 7.65
C ASP A 110 14.53 4.87 7.01
N ASP A 111 14.50 3.54 7.03
CA ASP A 111 13.36 2.74 6.57
C ASP A 111 12.15 2.77 7.51
N ILE A 112 12.33 3.23 8.75
CA ILE A 112 11.28 3.33 9.75
C ILE A 112 10.52 4.65 9.55
N ALA A 113 9.29 4.54 9.03
CA ALA A 113 8.40 5.68 8.84
C ALA A 113 7.72 6.11 10.15
N LEU A 114 7.46 5.14 11.04
CA LEU A 114 6.64 5.30 12.23
C LEU A 114 7.24 4.56 13.44
N VAL A 115 7.29 5.22 14.60
CA VAL A 115 7.58 4.57 15.88
C VAL A 115 6.35 4.68 16.77
N VAL A 116 5.91 3.55 17.33
CA VAL A 116 4.71 3.49 18.18
C VAL A 116 5.04 3.02 19.59
N SER A 117 4.26 3.52 20.55
CA SER A 117 4.29 3.07 21.94
C SER A 117 3.81 1.61 22.11
N PRO A 118 4.22 0.89 23.18
CA PRO A 118 3.79 -0.49 23.43
C PRO A 118 2.27 -0.65 23.57
N ALA A 119 1.58 0.35 24.14
CA ALA A 119 0.12 0.37 24.24
C ALA A 119 -0.56 0.29 22.86
N VAL A 120 -0.02 1.03 21.90
CA VAL A 120 -0.52 1.09 20.52
C VAL A 120 -0.22 -0.21 19.79
N ALA A 121 1.00 -0.74 19.92
CA ALA A 121 1.37 -2.05 19.35
C ALA A 121 0.47 -3.18 19.85
N LYS A 122 0.17 -3.21 21.16
CA LYS A 122 -0.75 -4.18 21.77
C LYS A 122 -2.17 -4.06 21.20
N LYS A 123 -2.68 -2.84 21.00
CA LYS A 123 -3.99 -2.61 20.38
C LYS A 123 -4.02 -3.01 18.90
N LEU A 124 -2.92 -2.85 18.17
CA LEU A 124 -2.77 -3.29 16.78
C LEU A 124 -2.56 -4.81 16.64
N GLY A 125 -2.42 -5.54 17.75
CA GLY A 125 -2.16 -6.98 17.77
C GLY A 125 -0.78 -7.37 17.24
N VAL A 126 0.18 -6.44 17.27
CA VAL A 126 1.52 -6.68 16.70
C VAL A 126 2.42 -7.33 17.75
N LEU A 127 3.08 -8.41 17.36
CA LEU A 127 4.09 -9.11 18.18
C LEU A 127 5.52 -8.77 17.76
N ASP A 128 5.74 -8.55 16.46
CA ASP A 128 7.07 -8.28 15.92
C ASP A 128 7.47 -6.81 16.12
N PRO A 129 8.70 -6.52 16.57
CA PRO A 129 9.18 -5.15 16.75
C PRO A 129 9.11 -4.29 15.48
N ARG A 130 9.18 -4.94 14.31
CA ARG A 130 9.11 -4.30 12.99
C ARG A 130 7.95 -4.91 12.23
N PHE A 131 7.04 -4.06 11.76
CA PHE A 131 5.84 -4.51 11.06
C PHE A 131 5.45 -3.51 9.97
N ARG A 132 4.68 -3.98 8.98
CA ARG A 132 4.10 -3.12 7.95
C ARG A 132 2.84 -2.46 8.51
N ALA A 133 2.76 -1.14 8.38
CA ALA A 133 1.61 -0.36 8.81
C ALA A 133 1.09 0.52 7.67
N GLU A 134 -0.22 0.67 7.62
CA GLU A 134 -0.90 1.67 6.80
C GLU A 134 -1.27 2.83 7.72
N MET A 135 -0.92 4.04 7.32
CA MET A 135 -1.08 5.26 8.11
C MET A 135 -1.98 6.20 7.33
N ARG A 136 -3.14 6.52 7.87
CA ARG A 136 -4.03 7.54 7.31
C ARG A 136 -3.93 8.81 8.15
N PHE A 137 -3.53 9.91 7.52
CA PHE A 137 -3.47 11.22 8.17
C PHE A 137 -4.89 11.79 8.31
N VAL A 138 -5.28 12.09 9.55
CA VAL A 138 -6.56 12.73 9.86
C VAL A 138 -6.22 14.14 10.33
N GLU A 139 -6.44 15.13 9.46
CA GLU A 139 -6.22 16.55 9.79
C GLU A 139 -7.24 17.09 10.80
#